data_AF-A0A072PRE6-F1
#
_entry.id   AF-A0A072PRE6-F1
#
_cell.length_a   1.000
_cell.length_b   1.000
_cell.length_c   1.000
_cell.angle_alpha   90.00
_cell.angle_beta   90.00
_cell.angle_gamma   90.00
#
_symmetry.space_group_name_H-M   'P 1'
#
loop_
_entity.id
_entity.type
_entity.pdbx_description
1 polymer ?
#
loop_
_entity_poly.entity_id
_entity_poly.type
_entity_poly.pdbx_seq_one_letter_code
_entity_poly.pdbx_strand_id
1 'polypeptide(L)'
;MAWRIPLGMFYVVPNIILSLIWFVPESPRWLLLQGRNDEAEASLYKLLEGPFSEKEIDSQFEEPKYSFEMKQEKGRFSQIFRGNHLKRTLLSSICTIYIKSLGTINAFNFSLILAAVKITACTAYLFMADRVGRKRLLLIGAAVQCAALMTMGGLGTPKPVTYSYKIGIISSLAVMTAGFSLAWAPLTYVVNRASLTHP
;
A
#
# COMPACT_ATOMS: atom_id res chain seq x y z
N MET A 1 -24.18 -0.75 22.51
CA MET A 1 -22.96 -1.12 23.28
C MET A 1 -21.94 -1.93 22.47
N ALA A 2 -22.36 -2.74 21.47
CA ALA A 2 -21.47 -3.62 20.70
C ALA A 2 -20.35 -2.94 19.86
N TRP A 3 -20.46 -1.65 19.54
CA TRP A 3 -19.43 -0.93 18.75
C TRP A 3 -18.16 -0.61 19.54
N ARG A 4 -18.21 -0.68 20.88
CA ARG A 4 -17.06 -0.38 21.76
C ARG A 4 -16.04 -1.53 21.81
N ILE A 5 -16.48 -2.77 21.65
CA ILE A 5 -15.62 -3.97 21.71
C ILE A 5 -14.62 -4.01 20.54
N PRO A 6 -15.04 -3.81 19.26
CA PRO A 6 -14.10 -3.70 18.14
C PRO A 6 -13.13 -2.53 18.30
N LEU A 7 -13.58 -1.40 18.86
CA LEU A 7 -12.71 -0.25 19.10
C LEU A 7 -11.64 -0.55 20.14
N GLY A 8 -11.98 -1.22 21.24
CA GLY A 8 -11.00 -1.65 22.25
C GLY A 8 -9.96 -2.61 21.67
N MET A 9 -10.37 -3.52 20.80
CA MET A 9 -9.47 -4.48 20.15
C MET A 9 -8.40 -3.81 19.26
N PHE A 10 -8.70 -2.68 18.62
CA PHE A 10 -7.71 -1.94 17.84
C PHE A 10 -6.54 -1.41 18.68
N TYR A 11 -6.72 -1.21 19.99
CA TYR A 11 -5.65 -0.74 20.87
C TYR A 11 -4.73 -1.86 21.36
N VAL A 12 -5.09 -3.14 21.20
CA VAL A 12 -4.27 -4.26 21.69
C VAL A 12 -2.91 -4.29 20.98
N VAL A 13 -2.90 -4.25 19.64
CA VAL A 13 -1.66 -4.34 18.85
C VAL A 13 -0.73 -3.14 19.09
N PRO A 14 -1.18 -1.87 19.08
CA PRO A 14 -0.33 -0.73 19.41
C PRO A 14 0.29 -0.79 20.80
N ASN A 15 -0.44 -1.27 21.82
CA ASN A 15 0.11 -1.39 23.17
C ASN A 15 1.21 -2.47 23.25
N ILE A 16 1.06 -3.58 22.52
CA ILE A 16 2.11 -4.60 22.41
C ILE A 16 3.36 -4.00 21.74
N ILE A 17 3.19 -3.27 20.64
CA ILE A 17 4.30 -2.60 19.94
C ILE A 17 4.98 -1.57 20.86
N LEU A 18 4.21 -0.77 21.59
CA LEU A 18 4.74 0.25 22.51
C LEU A 18 5.51 -0.37 23.68
N SER A 19 5.12 -1.58 24.11
CA SER A 19 5.87 -2.34 25.12
C SER A 19 7.19 -2.89 24.55
N LEU A 20 7.21 -3.23 23.26
CA LEU A 20 8.37 -3.81 22.58
C LEU A 20 9.37 -2.77 22.04
N ILE A 21 9.02 -1.49 21.99
CA ILE A 21 9.87 -0.45 21.41
C ILE A 21 11.23 -0.34 22.12
N TRP A 22 11.29 -0.67 23.41
CA TRP A 22 12.53 -0.67 24.20
C TRP A 22 13.52 -1.77 23.78
N PHE A 23 13.06 -2.79 23.05
CA PHE A 23 13.89 -3.90 22.57
C PHE A 23 14.30 -3.75 21.10
N VAL A 24 13.68 -2.84 20.36
CA VAL A 24 13.94 -2.66 18.93
C VAL A 24 15.12 -1.69 18.76
N PRO A 25 16.22 -2.09 18.08
CA PRO A 25 17.31 -1.16 17.79
C PRO A 25 16.80 -0.03 16.89
N GLU A 26 17.26 1.19 17.17
CA GLU A 26 16.91 2.36 16.38
C GLU A 26 17.31 2.17 14.90
N SER A 27 16.55 2.77 13.97
CA SER A 27 16.82 2.59 12.54
C SER A 27 18.21 3.14 12.16
N PRO A 28 19.09 2.32 11.53
CA PRO A 28 20.45 2.76 11.16
C PRO A 28 20.44 4.01 10.28
N ARG A 29 19.43 4.13 9.40
CA ARG A 29 19.28 5.30 8.53
C ARG A 29 19.01 6.57 9.32
N TRP A 30 18.22 6.50 10.39
CA TRP A 30 17.94 7.66 11.23
C TRP A 30 19.18 8.08 12.03
N LEU A 31 19.95 7.11 12.52
CA LEU A 31 21.22 7.37 13.22
C LEU A 31 22.24 8.05 12.30
N LEU A 32 22.34 7.62 11.04
CA LEU A 32 23.13 8.31 10.01
C LEU A 32 22.64 9.75 9.77
N LEU A 33 21.33 9.99 9.70
CA LEU A 33 20.76 11.35 9.55
C LEU A 33 21.08 12.28 10.74
N GLN A 34 21.31 11.73 11.93
CA GLN A 34 21.70 12.46 13.13
C GLN A 34 23.23 12.58 13.28
N GLY A 35 24.02 12.06 12.34
CA GLY A 35 25.48 12.06 12.40
C GLY A 35 26.10 11.08 13.40
N ARG A 36 25.31 10.14 13.95
CA ARG A 36 25.75 9.13 14.93
C ARG A 36 26.20 7.86 14.20
N ASN A 37 27.36 7.92 13.55
CA ASN A 37 27.87 6.84 12.70
C ASN A 37 28.16 5.54 13.46
N ASP A 38 28.80 5.61 14.63
CA ASP A 38 29.20 4.42 15.40
C ASP A 38 27.98 3.62 15.90
N GLU A 39 26.92 4.32 16.30
CA GLU A 39 25.66 3.68 16.71
C GLU A 39 24.88 3.14 15.51
N ALA A 40 24.94 3.82 14.36
CA ALA A 40 24.37 3.31 13.13
C ALA A 40 25.04 1.97 12.77
N GLU A 41 26.36 1.88 12.91
CA GLU A 41 27.16 0.66 12.74
C GLU A 41 26.69 -0.48 13.64
N ALA A 42 26.64 -0.24 14.94
CA ALA A 42 26.15 -1.23 15.91
C ALA A 42 24.71 -1.68 15.64
N SER A 43 23.83 -0.77 15.20
CA SER A 43 22.44 -1.10 14.86
C SER A 43 22.32 -1.92 13.57
N LEU A 44 23.18 -1.67 12.57
CA LEU A 44 23.18 -2.43 11.32
C LEU A 44 23.75 -3.83 11.54
N TYR A 45 24.82 -3.97 12.34
CA TYR A 45 25.35 -5.27 12.73
C TYR A 45 24.27 -6.14 13.38
N LYS A 46 23.50 -5.61 14.33
CA LYS A 46 22.38 -6.32 14.97
C LYS A 46 21.26 -6.73 14.00
N LEU A 47 21.02 -5.94 12.96
CA LEU A 47 20.00 -6.23 11.94
C LEU A 47 20.49 -7.22 10.88
N LEU A 48 21.81 -7.30 10.67
CA LEU A 48 22.48 -8.17 9.69
C LEU A 48 23.05 -9.46 10.32
N GLU A 49 22.82 -9.72 11.61
CA GLU A 49 23.23 -10.96 12.30
C GLU A 49 22.77 -12.20 11.52
N GLY A 50 23.66 -12.70 10.65
CA GLY A 50 23.43 -13.65 9.56
C GLY A 50 24.73 -13.89 8.78
N PRO A 51 24.76 -14.74 7.74
CA PRO A 51 25.98 -15.17 7.06
C PRO A 51 26.54 -14.13 6.08
N PHE A 52 26.52 -12.85 6.46
CA PHE A 52 27.06 -11.76 5.65
C PHE A 52 28.51 -11.51 6.06
N SER A 53 29.40 -11.44 5.06
CA SER A 53 30.82 -11.15 5.28
C SER A 53 30.98 -9.69 5.73
N GLU A 54 31.94 -9.38 6.60
CA GLU A 54 32.23 -8.01 7.09
C GLU A 54 32.29 -6.97 5.93
N LYS A 55 32.77 -7.39 4.75
CA LYS A 55 32.86 -6.56 3.55
C LYS A 55 31.51 -6.19 2.91
N GLU A 56 30.49 -7.05 3.02
CA GLU A 56 29.15 -6.76 2.52
C GLU A 56 28.43 -5.74 3.43
N ILE A 57 28.74 -5.77 4.73
CA ILE A 57 28.21 -4.83 5.72
C ILE A 57 28.76 -3.42 5.46
N ASP A 58 30.06 -3.31 5.18
CA ASP A 58 30.70 -2.03 4.84
C ASP A 58 30.15 -1.42 3.54
N SER A 59 29.95 -2.22 2.49
CA SER A 59 29.38 -1.72 1.23
C SER A 59 27.94 -1.19 1.39
N GLN A 60 27.13 -1.83 2.25
CA GLN A 60 25.79 -1.34 2.58
C GLN A 60 25.79 -0.10 3.48
N PHE A 61 26.91 0.21 4.13
CA PHE A 61 27.12 1.47 4.86
C PHE A 61 27.47 2.64 3.94
N GLU A 62 28.22 2.38 2.87
CA GLU A 62 28.66 3.42 1.92
C GLU A 62 27.50 3.95 1.05
N GLU A 63 26.59 3.08 0.60
CA GLU A 63 25.42 3.48 -0.19
C GLU A 63 24.54 4.58 0.48
N PRO A 64 24.11 4.42 1.74
CA PRO A 64 23.32 5.45 2.43
C PRO A 64 24.14 6.73 2.72
N LYS A 65 25.43 6.63 3.04
CA LYS A 65 26.30 7.81 3.24
C LYS A 65 26.42 8.64 1.94
N TYR A 66 26.65 7.99 0.80
CA TYR A 66 26.73 8.65 -0.50
C TYR A 66 25.37 9.27 -0.92
N SER A 67 24.26 8.57 -0.67
CA SER A 67 22.91 9.10 -0.95
C SER A 67 22.54 10.32 -0.09
N PHE A 68 23.14 10.43 1.10
CA PHE A 68 22.93 11.55 2.01
C PHE A 68 23.67 12.81 1.55
N GLU A 69 24.94 12.68 1.13
CA GLU A 69 25.72 13.80 0.58
C GLU A 69 25.08 14.38 -0.70
N MET A 70 24.39 13.54 -1.49
CA MET A 70 23.82 13.93 -2.77
C MET A 70 22.37 14.48 -2.71
N LYS A 71 21.61 14.31 -1.62
CA LYS A 71 20.16 14.61 -1.58
C LYS A 71 19.69 15.41 -0.37
N GLN A 72 20.26 16.59 -0.16
CA GLN A 72 19.68 17.62 0.71
C GLN A 72 18.68 18.54 -0.04
N GLU A 73 17.81 18.00 -0.90
CA GLU A 73 16.65 18.74 -1.42
C GLU A 73 15.37 18.23 -0.77
N LYS A 74 14.95 18.89 0.31
CA LYS A 74 13.61 18.69 0.88
C LYS A 74 12.58 19.19 -0.13
N GLY A 75 12.00 18.28 -0.91
CA GLY A 75 10.85 18.56 -1.77
C GLY A 75 9.75 19.28 -0.97
N ARG A 76 9.33 20.44 -1.46
CA ARG A 76 8.42 21.33 -0.73
C ARG A 76 6.99 20.77 -0.85
N PHE A 77 6.32 20.45 0.26
CA PHE A 77 4.95 19.90 0.28
C PHE A 77 3.94 20.69 -0.58
N SER A 78 4.17 21.99 -0.81
CA SER A 78 3.37 22.84 -1.70
C SER A 78 3.38 22.40 -3.18
N GLN A 79 4.38 21.62 -3.62
CA GLN A 79 4.46 21.09 -4.98
C GLN A 79 3.41 20.01 -5.27
N ILE A 80 2.90 19.33 -4.23
CA ILE A 80 1.84 18.30 -4.36
C ILE A 80 0.50 18.93 -4.80
N PHE A 81 0.28 20.20 -4.47
CA PHE A 81 -0.95 20.94 -4.79
C PHE A 81 -0.87 21.78 -6.07
N ARG A 82 0.28 21.83 -6.75
CA ARG A 82 0.45 22.50 -8.05
C ARG A 82 0.52 21.46 -9.17
N GLY A 83 -0.63 21.10 -9.75
CA GLY A 83 -0.67 20.27 -10.95
C GLY A 83 -1.99 19.53 -11.22
N ASN A 84 -2.07 18.94 -12.41
CA ASN A 84 -3.24 18.29 -13.04
C ASN A 84 -3.78 17.03 -12.30
N HIS A 85 -3.36 16.77 -11.06
CA HIS A 85 -3.72 15.58 -10.27
C HIS A 85 -5.03 15.70 -9.49
N LEU A 86 -5.58 16.92 -9.31
CA LEU A 86 -6.84 17.14 -8.58
C LEU A 86 -8.02 16.36 -9.22
N LYS A 87 -8.06 16.31 -10.56
CA LYS A 87 -9.11 15.59 -11.31
C LYS A 87 -9.04 14.07 -11.11
N ARG A 88 -7.83 13.51 -10.97
CA ARG A 88 -7.61 12.07 -10.70
C ARG A 88 -8.00 11.69 -9.28
N THR A 89 -7.74 12.56 -8.30
CA THR A 89 -8.11 12.31 -6.89
C THR A 89 -9.62 12.47 -6.67
N LEU A 90 -10.25 13.48 -7.28
CA LEU A 90 -11.70 13.69 -7.18
C LEU A 90 -12.50 12.54 -7.79
N LEU A 91 -12.04 11.96 -8.91
CA LEU A 91 -12.71 10.82 -9.54
C LEU A 91 -12.73 9.57 -8.63
N SER A 92 -11.65 9.31 -7.89
CA SER A 92 -11.58 8.18 -6.95
C SER A 92 -12.52 8.35 -5.76
N SER A 93 -12.59 9.58 -5.22
CA SER A 93 -13.46 9.91 -4.07
C SER A 93 -14.95 9.88 -4.43
N ILE A 94 -15.32 10.35 -5.62
CA ILE A 94 -16.72 10.32 -6.09
C ILE A 94 -17.18 8.87 -6.33
N CYS A 95 -16.29 8.02 -6.84
CA CYS A 95 -16.59 6.60 -7.11
C CYS A 95 -16.91 5.83 -5.81
N THR A 96 -16.20 6.11 -4.71
CA THR A 96 -16.46 5.47 -3.41
C THR A 96 -17.76 5.92 -2.75
N ILE A 97 -18.21 7.15 -3.01
CA ILE A 97 -19.49 7.68 -2.50
C ILE A 97 -20.67 7.06 -3.25
N TYR A 98 -20.56 6.90 -4.58
CA TYR A 98 -21.61 6.26 -5.40
C TYR A 98 -21.88 4.80 -4.96
N ILE A 99 -20.82 4.05 -4.63
CA ILE A 99 -20.93 2.67 -4.12
C ILE A 99 -21.74 2.60 -2.82
N LYS A 100 -21.59 3.59 -1.92
CA LYS A 100 -22.37 3.65 -0.67
C LYS A 100 -23.86 3.97 -0.91
N SER A 101 -24.18 4.71 -1.98
CA SER A 101 -25.57 5.09 -2.30
C SER A 101 -26.41 3.99 -2.96
N LEU A 102 -25.79 2.92 -3.47
CA LEU A 102 -26.49 1.87 -4.23
C LEU A 102 -27.32 0.89 -3.39
N GLY A 103 -27.27 0.99 -2.05
CA GLY A 103 -28.18 0.27 -1.15
C GLY A 103 -28.31 -1.22 -1.49
N THR A 104 -27.28 -2.01 -1.16
CA THR A 104 -27.28 -3.45 -1.39
C THR A 104 -27.24 -4.25 -0.09
N ILE A 105 -27.77 -5.48 -0.22
CA ILE A 105 -28.07 -6.45 0.82
C ILE A 105 -26.94 -6.57 1.85
N ASN A 106 -27.25 -6.32 3.12
CA ASN A 106 -26.40 -6.54 4.29
C ASN A 106 -24.94 -6.09 4.11
N ALA A 107 -24.66 -4.80 4.39
CA ALA A 107 -23.32 -4.18 4.29
C ALA A 107 -22.18 -4.97 4.97
N PHE A 108 -22.52 -5.76 6.00
CA PHE A 108 -21.58 -6.64 6.69
C PHE A 108 -21.06 -7.79 5.81
N ASN A 109 -21.95 -8.55 5.15
CA ASN A 109 -21.56 -9.67 4.28
C ASN A 109 -20.71 -9.20 3.11
N PHE A 110 -21.07 -8.04 2.55
CA PHE A 110 -20.30 -7.41 1.49
C PHE A 110 -18.89 -7.02 1.94
N SER A 111 -18.76 -6.43 3.14
CA SER A 111 -17.46 -6.10 3.73
C SER A 111 -16.61 -7.33 3.99
N LEU A 112 -17.22 -8.44 4.43
CA LEU A 112 -16.55 -9.72 4.64
C LEU A 112 -16.00 -10.31 3.33
N ILE A 113 -16.81 -10.30 2.26
CA ILE A 113 -16.39 -10.77 0.94
C ILE A 113 -15.22 -9.93 0.41
N LEU A 114 -15.30 -8.61 0.50
CA LEU A 114 -14.19 -7.73 0.10
C LEU A 114 -12.93 -7.97 0.92
N ALA A 115 -13.04 -8.20 2.23
CA ALA A 115 -11.90 -8.50 3.08
C ALA A 115 -11.22 -9.81 2.67
N ALA A 116 -11.98 -10.87 2.42
CA ALA A 116 -11.46 -12.15 1.94
C ALA A 116 -10.74 -12.01 0.59
N VAL A 117 -11.35 -11.29 -0.36
CA VAL A 117 -10.74 -11.02 -1.69
C VAL A 117 -9.45 -10.22 -1.57
N LYS A 118 -9.37 -9.25 -0.65
CA LYS A 118 -8.13 -8.49 -0.41
C LYS A 118 -7.01 -9.37 0.12
N ILE A 119 -7.32 -10.25 1.07
CA ILE A 119 -6.31 -11.14 1.67
C ILE A 119 -5.77 -12.10 0.60
N THR A 120 -6.65 -12.77 -0.16
CA THR A 120 -6.23 -13.70 -1.21
C THR A 120 -5.45 -13.00 -2.33
N ALA A 121 -5.89 -11.81 -2.73
CA ALA A 121 -5.18 -10.98 -3.70
C ALA A 121 -3.79 -10.56 -3.21
N CYS A 122 -3.65 -10.14 -1.95
CA CYS A 122 -2.35 -9.80 -1.37
C CYS A 122 -1.42 -11.01 -1.31
N THR A 123 -1.92 -12.18 -0.92
CA THR A 123 -1.11 -13.41 -0.91
C THR A 123 -0.66 -13.77 -2.33
N ALA A 124 -1.55 -13.72 -3.31
CA ALA A 124 -1.21 -13.98 -4.72
C ALA A 124 -0.18 -12.96 -5.26
N TYR A 125 -0.26 -11.70 -4.84
CA TYR A 125 0.73 -10.68 -5.18
C TYR A 125 2.13 -11.09 -4.70
N LEU A 126 2.28 -11.53 -3.45
CA LEU A 126 3.59 -11.91 -2.91
C LEU A 126 4.24 -13.01 -3.76
N PHE A 127 3.47 -13.98 -4.23
CA PHE A 127 4.00 -15.04 -5.11
C PHE A 127 4.31 -14.55 -6.54
N MET A 128 3.52 -13.63 -7.08
CA MET A 128 3.70 -13.15 -8.47
C MET A 128 4.70 -12.01 -8.59
N ALA A 129 4.93 -11.24 -7.53
CA ALA A 129 5.80 -10.08 -7.51
C ALA A 129 7.24 -10.45 -7.87
N ASP A 130 7.72 -11.61 -7.40
CA ASP A 130 9.09 -12.07 -7.63
C ASP A 130 9.31 -12.60 -9.06
N ARG A 131 8.25 -12.94 -9.81
CA ARG A 131 8.35 -13.58 -11.13
C ARG A 131 8.01 -12.68 -12.30
N VAL A 132 7.05 -11.75 -12.16
CA VAL A 132 6.40 -11.09 -13.32
C VAL A 132 6.98 -9.71 -13.66
N GLY A 133 7.83 -9.15 -12.79
CA GLY A 133 8.44 -7.84 -13.00
C GLY A 133 7.48 -6.68 -12.77
N ARG A 134 7.98 -5.62 -12.12
CA ARG A 134 7.19 -4.54 -11.52
C ARG A 134 6.32 -3.74 -12.51
N LYS A 135 6.82 -3.46 -13.72
CA LYS A 135 6.11 -2.65 -14.73
C LYS A 135 4.91 -3.38 -15.36
N ARG A 136 5.06 -4.69 -15.63
CA ARG A 136 4.01 -5.50 -16.26
C ARG A 136 2.84 -5.70 -15.31
N LEU A 137 3.13 -5.90 -14.03
CA LEU A 137 2.11 -6.08 -13.01
C LEU A 137 1.22 -4.83 -12.84
N LEU A 138 1.79 -3.63 -12.92
CA LEU A 138 1.03 -2.37 -12.90
C LEU A 138 0.08 -2.24 -14.09
N LEU A 139 0.56 -2.55 -15.30
CA LEU A 139 -0.26 -2.46 -16.51
C LEU A 139 -1.40 -3.47 -16.50
N ILE A 140 -1.14 -4.70 -16.06
CA ILE A 140 -2.18 -5.75 -15.94
C ILE A 140 -3.23 -5.32 -14.90
N GLY A 141 -2.82 -4.85 -13.73
CA GLY A 141 -3.75 -4.37 -12.70
C GLY A 141 -4.61 -3.19 -13.18
N ALA A 142 -4.00 -2.24 -13.90
CA ALA A 142 -4.73 -1.10 -14.48
C ALA A 142 -5.73 -1.54 -15.57
N ALA A 143 -5.37 -2.51 -16.41
CA ALA A 143 -6.27 -3.06 -17.42
C ALA A 143 -7.48 -3.77 -16.80
N VAL A 144 -7.24 -4.60 -15.77
CA VAL A 144 -8.32 -5.29 -15.02
C VAL A 144 -9.25 -4.29 -14.34
N GLN A 145 -8.70 -3.23 -13.75
CA GLN A 145 -9.51 -2.17 -13.14
C GLN A 145 -10.34 -1.40 -14.16
N CYS A 146 -9.77 -1.08 -15.33
CA CYS A 146 -10.48 -0.38 -16.39
C CYS A 146 -11.69 -1.21 -16.88
N ALA A 147 -11.48 -2.51 -17.12
CA ALA A 147 -12.54 -3.43 -17.51
C ALA A 147 -13.62 -3.56 -16.42
N ALA A 148 -13.23 -3.64 -15.14
CA ALA A 148 -14.16 -3.71 -14.02
C ALA A 148 -14.99 -2.44 -13.85
N LEU A 149 -14.38 -1.26 -14.05
CA LEU A 149 -15.09 0.02 -13.99
C LEU A 149 -16.02 0.22 -15.19
N MET A 150 -15.62 -0.21 -16.39
CA MET A 150 -16.48 -0.17 -17.58
C MET A 150 -17.72 -1.07 -17.42
N THR A 151 -17.54 -2.28 -16.89
CA THR A 151 -18.66 -3.21 -16.62
C THR A 151 -19.59 -2.67 -15.54
N MET A 152 -19.04 -2.10 -14.45
CA MET A 152 -19.83 -1.44 -13.41
C MET A 152 -20.62 -0.24 -13.95
N GLY A 153 -19.98 0.61 -14.76
CA GLY A 153 -20.62 1.77 -15.39
C GLY A 153 -21.76 1.38 -16.33
N GLY A 154 -21.58 0.34 -17.15
CA GLY A 154 -22.61 -0.19 -18.04
C GLY A 154 -23.82 -0.74 -17.29
N LEU A 155 -23.59 -1.54 -16.24
CA LEU A 155 -24.64 -2.15 -15.41
C LEU A 155 -25.39 -1.14 -14.53
N GLY A 156 -24.85 0.06 -14.32
CA GLY A 156 -25.47 1.14 -13.54
C GLY A 156 -26.43 2.06 -14.32
N THR A 157 -26.53 1.90 -15.64
CA THR A 157 -27.38 2.75 -16.51
C THR A 157 -28.89 2.51 -16.41
N PRO A 158 -29.41 1.28 -16.18
CA PRO A 158 -30.85 1.05 -16.10
C PRO A 158 -31.42 1.38 -14.71
N LYS A 159 -32.53 2.14 -14.65
CA LYS A 159 -33.40 2.26 -13.46
C LYS A 159 -34.73 1.57 -13.78
N PRO A 160 -35.30 0.70 -12.90
CA PRO A 160 -34.82 0.26 -11.59
C PRO A 160 -33.78 -0.87 -11.67
N VAL A 161 -32.85 -0.88 -10.71
CA VAL A 161 -31.83 -1.92 -10.60
C VAL A 161 -32.43 -3.22 -10.04
N THR A 162 -32.72 -4.17 -10.93
CA THR A 162 -33.10 -5.55 -10.58
C THR A 162 -32.00 -6.24 -9.76
N TYR A 163 -32.38 -7.24 -8.95
CA TYR A 163 -31.45 -8.03 -8.11
C TYR A 163 -30.25 -8.58 -8.89
N SER A 164 -30.44 -9.03 -10.13
CA SER A 164 -29.36 -9.52 -11.00
C SER A 164 -28.32 -8.45 -11.34
N TYR A 165 -28.73 -7.20 -11.58
CA TYR A 165 -27.80 -6.08 -11.82
C TYR A 165 -27.02 -5.73 -10.55
N LYS A 166 -27.63 -5.83 -9.37
CA LYS A 166 -26.94 -5.63 -8.09
C LYS A 166 -25.81 -6.64 -7.88
N ILE A 167 -26.03 -7.91 -8.23
CA ILE A 167 -24.98 -8.95 -8.15
C ILE A 167 -23.84 -8.64 -9.12
N GLY A 168 -24.14 -8.21 -10.35
CA GLY A 168 -23.12 -7.82 -11.33
C GLY A 168 -22.28 -6.61 -10.91
N ILE A 169 -22.88 -5.64 -10.21
CA ILE A 169 -22.15 -4.51 -9.63
C ILE A 169 -21.25 -4.97 -8.46
N ILE A 170 -21.74 -5.89 -7.62
CA ILE A 170 -20.97 -6.43 -6.50
C ILE A 170 -19.77 -7.27 -6.98
N SER A 171 -19.94 -8.09 -8.01
CA SER A 171 -18.86 -8.91 -8.56
C SER A 171 -17.80 -8.06 -9.28
N SER A 172 -18.20 -7.07 -10.07
CA SER A 172 -17.26 -6.13 -10.70
C SER A 172 -16.49 -5.31 -9.67
N LEU A 173 -17.12 -4.94 -8.55
CA LEU A 173 -16.46 -4.26 -7.45
C LEU A 173 -15.42 -5.13 -6.72
N ALA A 174 -15.69 -6.44 -6.56
CA ALA A 174 -14.71 -7.38 -6.03
C ALA A 174 -13.50 -7.52 -6.98
N VAL A 175 -13.73 -7.63 -8.29
CA VAL A 175 -12.66 -7.72 -9.31
C VAL A 175 -11.80 -6.44 -9.33
N MET A 176 -12.43 -5.27 -9.26
CA MET A 176 -11.72 -3.99 -9.14
C MET A 176 -10.84 -3.95 -7.89
N THR A 177 -11.37 -4.41 -6.75
CA THR A 177 -10.65 -4.44 -5.47
C THR A 177 -9.46 -5.40 -5.51
N ALA A 178 -9.62 -6.57 -6.14
CA ALA A 178 -8.53 -7.52 -6.36
C ALA A 178 -7.44 -6.91 -7.25
N GLY A 179 -7.80 -6.31 -8.39
CA GLY A 179 -6.85 -5.64 -9.28
C GLY A 179 -6.09 -4.49 -8.62
N PHE A 180 -6.74 -3.73 -7.73
CA PHE A 180 -6.08 -2.70 -6.92
C PHE A 180 -5.09 -3.27 -5.92
N SER A 181 -5.49 -4.32 -5.20
CA SER A 181 -4.66 -4.94 -4.17
C SER A 181 -3.45 -5.67 -4.76
N LEU A 182 -3.61 -6.24 -5.97
CA LEU A 182 -2.54 -6.94 -6.69
C LEU A 182 -1.49 -5.99 -7.27
N ALA A 183 -1.88 -4.80 -7.73
CA ALA A 183 -0.94 -3.92 -8.42
C ALA A 183 -0.59 -2.70 -7.58
N TRP A 184 -1.56 -1.82 -7.36
CA TRP A 184 -1.31 -0.46 -6.91
C TRP A 184 -0.94 -0.37 -5.43
N ALA A 185 -1.58 -1.18 -4.57
CA ALA A 185 -1.37 -1.13 -3.13
C ALA A 185 0.10 -1.37 -2.72
N PRO A 186 0.76 -2.47 -3.12
CA PRO A 186 2.16 -2.71 -2.75
C PRO A 186 3.17 -1.96 -3.62
N LEU A 187 2.91 -1.77 -4.92
CA LEU A 187 3.90 -1.15 -5.81
C LEU A 187 4.14 0.33 -5.54
N THR A 188 3.17 1.08 -5.02
CA THR A 188 3.37 2.50 -4.71
C THR A 188 4.47 2.71 -3.65
N TYR A 189 4.53 1.84 -2.64
CA TYR A 189 5.59 1.86 -1.63
C TYR A 189 6.96 1.45 -2.19
N VAL A 190 6.98 0.48 -3.11
CA VAL A 190 8.20 -0.02 -3.73
C VAL A 190 8.77 0.96 -4.75
N VAL A 191 7.92 1.59 -5.57
CA VAL A 191 8.33 2.58 -6.58
C VAL A 191 8.84 3.85 -5.92
N ASN A 192 8.19 4.34 -4.85
CA ASN A 192 8.71 5.49 -4.11
C ASN A 192 10.09 5.24 -3.51
N ARG A 193 10.41 4.00 -3.12
CA ARG A 193 11.78 3.64 -2.69
C ARG A 193 12.74 3.60 -3.88
N ALA A 194 12.33 3.05 -5.03
CA ALA A 194 13.19 2.93 -6.21
C ALA A 194 13.48 4.27 -6.90
N SER A 195 12.56 5.24 -6.86
CA SER A 195 12.81 6.60 -7.37
C SER A 195 13.79 7.39 -6.49
N LEU A 196 14.05 6.93 -5.27
CA LEU A 196 15.06 7.52 -4.40
C LEU A 196 16.46 6.94 -4.65
N THR A 197 16.58 5.79 -5.32
CA THR A 197 17.86 5.09 -5.55
C THR A 197 18.50 5.33 -6.91
N HIS A 198 17.83 6.00 -7.85
CA HIS A 198 18.45 6.45 -9.10
C HIS A 198 18.05 7.90 -9.42
N PRO A 199 19.01 8.79 -9.74
CA PRO A 199 18.74 10.04 -10.44
C PRO A 199 18.23 9.81 -11.87
#